data_AF-A0A7W2ECV7-F1
#
_entry.id   AF-A0A7W2ECV7-F1
#
_cell.length_a   1.000
_cell.length_b   1.000
_cell.length_c   1.000
_cell.angle_alpha   90.00
_cell.angle_beta   90.00
_cell.angle_gamma   90.00
#
_symmetry.space_group_name_H-M   'P 1'
#
loop_
_entity.id
_entity.type
_entity.pdbx_description
1 polymer ?
#
loop_
_entity_poly.entity_id
_entity_poly.type
_entity_poly.pdbx_seq_one_letter_code
_entity_poly.pdbx_strand_id
1 'polypeptide(L)'
;MRRSSAARLLTAAFLIATSAAIGSPAAHAQQAEAPVGDLVNYVWRTDPVSKALAGKPMADKVLHRVPGSFFDAPRTPAESDEAMRRGRALYGPSTPLYVGSEPGKEVMCTTTAAGYNDRGEKIAVTAGHCGNVGDAVRSADSWQLGRTGTITHVNRELDYAVITLADNTEVTRSYNGVTVNHLGGAPVKPGGVVCKTGVASGTTCGPTYTDWEARNTNQVCAMQGDSGAPLMVGDRVIGMINGGIWGPPFNVACRTPLQGPLHAPTGALRMDAVLGDIPGGFRLP
;
A
#
# COMPACT_ATOMS: atom_id res chain seq x y z
N MET A 1 -35.70 62.40 51.84
CA MET A 1 -36.06 60.97 51.95
C MET A 1 -35.75 60.28 50.64
N ARG A 2 -34.91 59.23 50.71
CA ARG A 2 -34.43 58.39 49.59
C ARG A 2 -35.58 57.60 48.94
N ARG A 3 -35.48 57.34 47.64
CA ARG A 3 -35.62 56.01 47.03
C ARG A 3 -35.22 56.03 45.55
N SER A 4 -34.06 55.44 45.28
CA SER A 4 -33.61 54.99 43.95
C SER A 4 -34.44 53.77 43.51
N SER A 5 -34.68 53.62 42.21
CA SER A 5 -34.90 52.31 41.60
C SER A 5 -34.37 52.33 40.17
N ALA A 6 -33.45 51.40 39.92
CA ALA A 6 -32.62 51.27 38.74
C ALA A 6 -33.40 50.71 37.55
N ALA A 7 -33.16 51.28 36.37
CA ALA A 7 -33.54 50.72 35.09
C ALA A 7 -32.60 49.55 34.74
N ARG A 8 -33.16 48.36 34.49
CA ARG A 8 -32.44 47.24 33.86
C ARG A 8 -32.77 47.24 32.36
N LEU A 9 -31.81 47.66 31.55
CA LEU A 9 -31.82 47.44 30.11
C LEU A 9 -31.42 45.98 29.82
N LEU A 10 -32.31 45.26 29.13
CA LEU A 10 -32.04 43.95 28.53
C LEU A 10 -31.44 44.18 27.14
N THR A 11 -30.14 43.98 27.01
CA THR A 11 -29.44 44.02 25.72
C THR A 11 -29.44 42.61 25.12
N ALA A 12 -30.17 42.42 24.01
CA ALA A 12 -30.11 41.21 23.20
C ALA A 12 -28.81 41.18 22.39
N ALA A 13 -27.94 40.22 22.66
CA ALA A 13 -26.70 40.02 21.92
C ALA A 13 -26.97 39.18 20.66
N PHE A 14 -26.68 39.77 19.49
CA PHE A 14 -26.65 39.09 18.19
C PHE A 14 -25.44 38.14 18.16
N LEU A 15 -25.69 36.83 18.07
CA LEU A 15 -24.66 35.81 17.84
C LEU A 15 -24.31 35.80 16.35
N ILE A 16 -23.14 36.34 16.00
CA ILE A 16 -22.51 36.17 14.70
C ILE A 16 -21.90 34.76 14.69
N ALA A 17 -22.52 33.85 13.93
CA ALA A 17 -21.99 32.52 13.69
C ALA A 17 -20.81 32.61 12.71
N THR A 18 -19.59 32.52 13.24
CA THR A 18 -18.39 32.28 12.42
C THR A 18 -18.39 30.83 11.97
N SER A 19 -18.68 30.62 10.68
CA SER A 19 -18.51 29.34 10.01
C SER A 19 -17.01 28.99 9.96
N ALA A 20 -16.56 28.17 10.91
CA ALA A 20 -15.27 27.49 10.83
C ALA A 20 -15.33 26.45 9.72
N ALA A 21 -14.54 26.67 8.67
CA ALA A 21 -14.27 25.65 7.66
C ALA A 21 -13.64 24.44 8.35
N ILE A 22 -14.38 23.33 8.40
CA ILE A 22 -13.89 22.04 8.87
C ILE A 22 -12.94 21.53 7.78
N GLY A 23 -11.64 21.82 7.93
CA GLY A 23 -10.61 21.13 7.17
C GLY A 23 -10.65 19.64 7.53
N SER A 24 -10.92 18.80 6.55
CA SER A 24 -10.83 17.35 6.71
C SER A 24 -9.39 16.99 7.12
N PRO A 25 -9.18 16.23 8.22
CA PRO A 25 -7.84 15.75 8.51
C PRO A 25 -7.48 14.74 7.42
N ALA A 26 -6.34 14.97 6.77
CA ALA A 26 -5.67 13.99 5.93
C ALA A 26 -5.65 12.64 6.67
N ALA A 27 -5.96 11.55 5.96
CA ALA A 27 -5.99 10.25 6.59
C ALA A 27 -4.67 10.01 7.30
N HIS A 28 -4.81 9.59 8.54
CA HIS A 28 -3.68 9.27 9.39
C HIS A 28 -2.83 8.21 8.66
N ALA A 29 -1.58 8.54 8.39
CA ALA A 29 -0.57 7.56 8.01
C ALA A 29 -0.49 6.54 9.16
N GLN A 30 -1.14 5.39 8.98
CA GLN A 30 -1.35 4.42 10.04
C GLN A 30 -0.29 3.32 9.98
N GLN A 31 0.49 3.28 11.06
CA GLN A 31 1.35 2.19 11.52
C GLN A 31 2.62 2.00 10.69
N ALA A 32 3.76 2.24 11.34
CA ALA A 32 5.05 1.86 10.81
C ALA A 32 5.04 0.36 10.49
N GLU A 33 5.45 0.06 9.27
CA GLU A 33 5.61 -1.28 8.77
C GLU A 33 6.55 -2.08 9.69
N ALA A 34 6.21 -3.34 10.01
CA ALA A 34 7.01 -4.12 10.95
C ALA A 34 8.33 -4.54 10.29
N PRO A 35 9.47 -4.47 11.01
CA PRO A 35 10.72 -5.02 10.54
C PRO A 35 10.61 -6.49 10.17
N VAL A 36 11.27 -6.87 9.08
CA VAL A 36 11.47 -8.27 8.70
C VAL A 36 12.74 -8.76 9.37
N GLY A 37 12.66 -9.88 10.11
CA GLY A 37 13.83 -10.53 10.71
C GLY A 37 14.82 -11.07 9.66
N ASP A 38 15.81 -11.88 10.10
CA ASP A 38 16.91 -12.41 9.26
C ASP A 38 16.44 -12.79 7.84
N LEU A 39 16.98 -12.07 6.86
CA LEU A 39 16.44 -11.88 5.52
C LEU A 39 16.35 -13.16 4.68
N VAL A 40 15.26 -13.91 4.87
CA VAL A 40 14.60 -14.74 3.86
C VAL A 40 13.09 -14.73 4.16
N ASN A 41 12.29 -13.97 3.40
CA ASN A 41 10.83 -13.95 3.58
C ASN A 41 10.13 -15.18 2.99
N TYR A 42 10.77 -16.34 2.99
CA TYR A 42 10.22 -17.59 2.49
C TYR A 42 10.11 -18.61 3.60
N VAL A 43 9.04 -18.50 4.40
CA VAL A 43 8.75 -19.45 5.48
C VAL A 43 7.67 -20.43 5.01
N TRP A 44 8.09 -21.61 4.56
CA TRP A 44 7.17 -22.69 4.21
C TRP A 44 6.60 -23.37 5.46
N ARG A 45 5.28 -23.56 5.48
CA ARG A 45 4.55 -24.23 6.56
C ARG A 45 3.84 -25.45 6.04
N THR A 46 4.03 -26.58 6.73
CA THR A 46 3.37 -27.86 6.44
C THR A 46 2.39 -28.26 7.55
N ASP A 47 2.41 -27.55 8.68
CA ASP A 47 1.57 -27.87 9.84
C ASP A 47 0.08 -27.64 9.54
N PRO A 48 -0.83 -28.51 10.02
CA PRO A 48 -2.25 -28.42 9.72
C PRO A 48 -2.89 -27.07 10.09
N VAL A 49 -2.42 -26.43 11.17
CA VAL A 49 -2.97 -25.16 11.65
C VAL A 49 -2.69 -24.04 10.65
N SER A 50 -1.44 -23.89 10.19
CA SER A 50 -1.07 -22.88 9.20
C SER A 50 -1.80 -23.10 7.88
N LYS A 51 -1.92 -24.35 7.43
CA LYS A 51 -2.66 -24.70 6.21
C LYS A 51 -4.15 -24.39 6.32
N ALA A 52 -4.76 -24.69 7.48
CA ALA A 52 -6.15 -24.36 7.75
C ALA A 52 -6.36 -22.83 7.79
N LEU A 53 -5.52 -22.09 8.50
CA LEU A 53 -5.57 -20.62 8.56
C LEU A 53 -5.35 -19.97 7.19
N ALA A 54 -4.58 -20.59 6.30
CA ALA A 54 -4.45 -20.16 4.91
C ALA A 54 -5.64 -20.51 4.01
N GLY A 55 -6.68 -21.16 4.55
CA GLY A 55 -7.83 -21.64 3.79
C GLY A 55 -7.51 -22.80 2.83
N LYS A 56 -6.38 -23.49 3.04
CA LYS A 56 -5.87 -24.56 2.16
C LYS A 56 -5.51 -25.83 2.95
N PRO A 57 -6.46 -26.46 3.68
CA PRO A 57 -6.16 -27.59 4.56
C PRO A 57 -5.56 -28.81 3.83
N MET A 58 -5.86 -28.96 2.54
CA MET A 58 -5.41 -30.08 1.70
C MET A 58 -4.13 -29.78 0.91
N ALA A 59 -3.55 -28.57 1.01
CA ALA A 59 -2.28 -28.29 0.35
C ALA A 59 -1.13 -29.08 1.01
N ASP A 60 -0.07 -29.36 0.26
CA ASP A 60 1.15 -29.96 0.82
C ASP A 60 1.82 -28.99 1.80
N LYS A 61 1.91 -27.73 1.39
CA LYS A 61 2.50 -26.62 2.16
C LYS A 61 1.90 -25.28 1.74
N VAL A 62 2.03 -24.29 2.61
CA VAL A 62 1.70 -22.89 2.36
C VAL A 62 2.90 -22.00 2.63
N LEU A 63 2.97 -20.86 1.96
CA LEU A 63 4.06 -19.91 2.08
C LEU A 63 3.65 -18.72 2.95
N HIS A 64 4.39 -18.44 4.02
CA HIS A 64 4.25 -17.20 4.77
C HIS A 64 5.46 -16.31 4.49
N ARG A 65 5.18 -15.07 4.05
CA ARG A 65 6.23 -14.08 3.74
C ARG A 65 6.33 -12.94 4.74
N VAL A 66 5.19 -12.57 5.35
CA VAL A 66 5.12 -11.44 6.29
C VAL A 66 4.73 -11.95 7.67
N PRO A 67 5.46 -11.56 8.74
CA PRO A 67 5.08 -11.89 10.10
C PRO A 67 3.62 -11.51 10.41
N GLY A 68 2.87 -12.45 10.99
CA GLY A 68 1.46 -12.27 11.31
C GLY A 68 0.49 -12.48 10.15
N SER A 69 0.98 -12.68 8.91
CA SER A 69 0.16 -13.18 7.81
C SER A 69 0.04 -14.70 7.89
N PHE A 70 -1.19 -15.19 7.77
CA PHE A 70 -1.52 -16.60 7.64
C PHE A 70 -2.08 -16.91 6.24
N PHE A 71 -1.84 -16.05 5.26
CA PHE A 71 -2.18 -16.33 3.87
C PHE A 71 -1.16 -17.29 3.25
N ASP A 72 -1.59 -18.02 2.22
CA ASP A 72 -0.66 -18.67 1.31
C ASP A 72 -0.15 -17.64 0.29
N ALA A 73 0.94 -16.97 0.65
CA ALA A 73 1.45 -15.79 -0.03
C ALA A 73 2.05 -16.07 -1.43
N PRO A 74 2.15 -15.06 -2.30
CA PRO A 74 2.66 -15.25 -3.65
C PRO A 74 4.13 -15.69 -3.66
N ARG A 75 4.46 -16.67 -4.50
CA ARG A 75 5.83 -17.16 -4.71
C ARG A 75 6.58 -16.26 -5.68
N THR A 76 7.91 -16.39 -5.76
CA THR A 76 8.74 -15.83 -6.82
C THR A 76 8.23 -16.37 -8.15
N PRO A 77 7.85 -15.51 -9.09
CA PRO A 77 7.38 -15.97 -10.38
C PRO A 77 8.56 -16.31 -11.31
N ALA A 78 8.34 -17.16 -12.30
CA ALA A 78 9.40 -17.65 -13.20
C ALA A 78 10.13 -16.52 -13.94
N GLU A 79 9.41 -15.46 -14.33
CA GLU A 79 9.97 -14.28 -14.97
C GLU A 79 10.95 -13.52 -14.05
N SER A 80 10.73 -13.56 -12.73
CA SER A 80 11.65 -12.96 -11.75
C SER A 80 12.91 -13.82 -11.60
N ASP A 81 12.76 -15.15 -11.55
CA ASP A 81 13.90 -16.07 -11.53
C ASP A 81 14.74 -15.95 -12.82
N GLU A 82 14.09 -15.78 -13.97
CA GLU A 82 14.74 -15.54 -15.25
C GLU A 82 15.56 -14.26 -15.27
N ALA A 83 15.00 -13.15 -14.78
CA ALA A 83 15.74 -11.90 -14.64
C ALA A 83 16.91 -12.06 -13.68
N MET A 84 16.71 -12.73 -12.54
CA MET A 84 17.75 -12.95 -11.54
C MET A 84 18.92 -13.75 -12.11
N ARG A 85 18.65 -14.78 -12.94
CA ARG A 85 19.71 -15.52 -13.66
C ARG A 85 20.54 -14.65 -14.61
N ARG A 86 19.99 -13.53 -15.08
CA ARG A 86 20.71 -12.50 -15.86
C ARG A 86 21.39 -11.43 -14.99
N GLY A 87 21.37 -11.59 -13.66
CA GLY A 87 21.87 -10.60 -12.70
C GLY A 87 20.99 -9.37 -12.56
N ARG A 88 19.69 -9.48 -12.85
CA ARG A 88 18.72 -8.37 -12.81
C ARG A 88 17.56 -8.68 -11.86
N ALA A 89 17.14 -7.71 -11.06
CA ALA A 89 15.87 -7.80 -10.34
C ALA A 89 14.74 -7.27 -11.24
N LEU A 90 13.70 -8.08 -11.43
CA LEU A 90 12.52 -7.66 -12.18
C LEU A 90 11.55 -6.90 -11.26
N TYR A 91 11.18 -5.69 -11.66
CA TYR A 91 10.20 -4.86 -10.97
C TYR A 91 8.97 -4.66 -11.85
N GLY A 92 7.80 -4.88 -11.28
CA GLY A 92 6.51 -4.66 -11.91
C GLY A 92 5.42 -4.42 -10.86
N PRO A 93 4.15 -4.51 -11.24
CA PRO A 93 3.07 -4.46 -10.26
C PRO A 93 3.22 -5.60 -9.26
N SER A 94 2.87 -5.38 -8.00
CA SER A 94 2.88 -6.40 -6.95
C SER A 94 4.26 -6.98 -6.60
N THR A 95 5.37 -6.44 -7.12
CA THR A 95 6.72 -6.90 -6.78
C THR A 95 7.01 -6.63 -5.30
N PRO A 96 7.41 -7.64 -4.52
CA PRO A 96 7.74 -7.48 -3.10
C PRO A 96 9.13 -6.86 -2.93
N LEU A 97 9.24 -5.92 -1.99
CA LEU A 97 10.46 -5.17 -1.76
C LEU A 97 10.76 -5.01 -0.27
N TYR A 98 12.04 -5.00 0.06
CA TYR A 98 12.57 -4.59 1.35
C TYR A 98 13.01 -3.13 1.26
N VAL A 99 12.62 -2.31 2.24
CA VAL A 99 13.10 -0.94 2.40
C VAL A 99 13.86 -0.81 3.70
N GLY A 100 15.04 -0.21 3.65
CA GLY A 100 15.85 0.10 4.82
C GLY A 100 17.31 -0.20 4.58
N SER A 101 18.16 0.49 5.34
CA SER A 101 19.62 0.40 5.20
C SER A 101 20.27 -0.41 6.33
N GLU A 102 19.52 -0.75 7.38
CA GLU A 102 19.98 -1.53 8.52
C GLU A 102 19.50 -2.99 8.40
N PRO A 103 20.42 -3.97 8.26
CA PRO A 103 20.08 -5.40 8.23
C PRO A 103 19.25 -5.84 9.43
N GLY A 104 18.14 -6.53 9.16
CA GLY A 104 17.19 -7.02 10.17
C GLY A 104 16.23 -5.95 10.68
N LYS A 105 16.29 -4.73 10.15
CA LYS A 105 15.34 -3.64 10.43
C LYS A 105 14.59 -3.17 9.19
N GLU A 106 14.81 -3.82 8.05
CA GLU A 106 14.11 -3.48 6.83
C GLU A 106 12.64 -3.81 6.94
N VAL A 107 11.81 -3.01 6.29
CA VAL A 107 10.38 -3.24 6.22
C VAL A 107 10.00 -3.90 4.90
N MET A 108 8.94 -4.71 4.92
CA MET A 108 8.40 -5.32 3.71
C MET A 108 7.28 -4.46 3.16
N CYS A 109 7.37 -4.10 1.88
CA CYS A 109 6.28 -3.48 1.16
C CYS A 109 6.09 -4.14 -0.21
N THR A 110 5.11 -3.65 -0.95
CA THR A 110 4.78 -4.06 -2.30
C THR A 110 4.96 -2.88 -3.27
N THR A 111 5.33 -3.16 -4.52
CA THR A 111 5.38 -2.18 -5.60
C THR A 111 4.00 -2.00 -6.23
N THR A 112 3.54 -0.76 -6.39
CA THR A 112 2.28 -0.44 -7.09
C THR A 112 2.44 -0.71 -8.58
N ALA A 113 3.46 -0.07 -9.17
CA ALA A 113 3.85 -0.20 -10.56
C ALA A 113 5.32 0.19 -10.71
N ALA A 114 5.97 -0.33 -11.74
CA ALA A 114 7.31 0.05 -12.15
C ALA A 114 7.33 0.43 -13.63
N GLY A 115 8.21 1.35 -13.99
CA GLY A 115 8.21 1.97 -15.31
C GLY A 115 9.33 2.99 -15.43
N TYR A 116 9.05 4.08 -16.16
CA TYR A 116 10.02 5.12 -16.46
C TYR A 116 9.49 6.51 -16.13
N ASN A 117 10.38 7.42 -15.73
CA ASN A 117 10.08 8.85 -15.68
C ASN A 117 10.35 9.52 -17.04
N ASP A 118 10.14 10.84 -17.10
CA ASP A 118 10.37 11.71 -18.28
C ASP A 118 11.81 11.72 -18.78
N ARG A 119 12.79 11.47 -17.89
CA ARG A 119 14.22 11.33 -18.22
C ARG A 119 14.61 9.93 -18.69
N GLY A 120 13.68 8.96 -18.68
CA GLY A 120 13.95 7.57 -19.05
C GLY A 120 14.63 6.75 -17.94
N GLU A 121 14.67 7.26 -16.71
CA GLU A 121 15.18 6.51 -15.54
C GLU A 121 14.13 5.48 -15.12
N LYS A 122 14.59 4.27 -14.74
CA LYS A 122 13.71 3.23 -14.20
C LYS A 122 13.26 3.64 -12.80
N ILE A 123 11.95 3.70 -12.58
CA ILE A 123 11.37 4.01 -11.27
C ILE A 123 10.28 3.02 -10.89
N ALA A 124 10.07 2.84 -9.59
CA ALA A 124 8.95 2.12 -9.01
C ALA A 124 8.22 3.00 -7.99
N VAL A 125 6.91 2.79 -7.86
CA VAL A 125 6.06 3.51 -6.90
C VAL A 125 5.64 2.55 -5.79
N THR A 126 5.68 3.01 -4.54
CA THR A 126 5.22 2.26 -3.34
C THR A 126 4.60 3.23 -2.33
N ALA A 127 4.12 2.74 -1.19
CA ALA A 127 3.55 3.60 -0.15
C ALA A 127 4.62 4.45 0.54
N GLY A 128 4.26 5.67 0.93
CA GLY A 128 5.18 6.66 1.48
C GLY A 128 5.77 6.22 2.81
N HIS A 129 4.95 5.66 3.68
CA HIS A 129 5.35 5.16 5.00
C HIS A 129 6.31 3.95 4.96
N CYS A 130 6.54 3.33 3.80
CA CYS A 130 7.51 2.25 3.65
C CYS A 130 8.95 2.69 3.88
N GLY A 131 9.28 3.98 3.81
CA GLY A 131 10.63 4.44 4.13
C GLY A 131 10.82 5.94 3.98
N ASN A 132 12.07 6.36 3.95
CA ASN A 132 12.52 7.75 3.83
C ASN A 132 13.39 7.93 2.59
N VAL A 133 13.51 9.18 2.13
CA VAL A 133 14.48 9.52 1.08
C VAL A 133 15.88 9.10 1.53
N GLY A 134 16.58 8.38 0.65
CA GLY A 134 17.91 7.82 0.89
C GLY A 134 17.90 6.35 1.35
N ASP A 135 16.77 5.80 1.78
CA ASP A 135 16.70 4.40 2.18
C ASP A 135 16.96 3.46 0.99
N ALA A 136 17.79 2.44 1.25
CA ALA A 136 18.07 1.40 0.28
C ALA A 136 16.83 0.53 0.04
N VAL A 137 16.64 0.13 -1.21
CA VAL A 137 15.60 -0.82 -1.62
C VAL A 137 16.24 -2.08 -2.18
N ARG A 138 15.76 -3.24 -1.74
CA ARG A 138 16.13 -4.55 -2.29
C ARG A 138 14.89 -5.30 -2.76
N SER A 139 15.00 -6.00 -3.89
CA SER A 139 13.93 -6.92 -4.30
C SER A 139 13.87 -8.08 -3.31
N ALA A 140 12.68 -8.40 -2.81
CA ALA A 140 12.51 -9.54 -1.91
C ALA A 140 12.57 -10.89 -2.64
N ASP A 141 12.35 -10.87 -3.97
CA ASP A 141 12.43 -12.05 -4.84
C ASP A 141 13.78 -12.17 -5.55
N SER A 142 14.71 -11.24 -5.33
CA SER A 142 16.08 -11.27 -5.85
C SER A 142 17.06 -10.63 -4.88
N TRP A 143 16.93 -10.95 -3.59
CA TRP A 143 17.65 -10.33 -2.48
C TRP A 143 19.18 -10.47 -2.58
N GLN A 144 19.66 -11.53 -3.25
CA GLN A 144 21.08 -11.81 -3.46
C GLN A 144 21.78 -10.74 -4.31
N LEU A 145 21.02 -9.95 -5.08
CA LEU A 145 21.57 -8.83 -5.87
C LEU A 145 21.91 -7.60 -5.03
N GLY A 146 21.64 -7.64 -3.71
CA GLY A 146 21.87 -6.53 -2.81
C GLY A 146 20.93 -5.37 -3.12
N ARG A 147 21.46 -4.15 -3.12
CA ARG A 147 20.68 -2.94 -3.41
C ARG A 147 20.24 -2.93 -4.87
N THR A 148 18.94 -2.77 -5.09
CA THR A 148 18.30 -2.70 -6.42
C THR A 148 17.60 -1.36 -6.65
N GLY A 149 17.60 -0.46 -5.66
CA GLY A 149 17.10 0.90 -5.81
C GLY A 149 17.31 1.72 -4.55
N THR A 150 16.85 2.96 -4.59
CA THR A 150 16.87 3.92 -3.48
C THR A 150 15.59 4.74 -3.51
N ILE A 151 14.99 5.00 -2.35
CA ILE A 151 13.88 5.96 -2.26
C ILE A 151 14.42 7.36 -2.55
N THR A 152 13.90 8.01 -3.59
CA THR A 152 14.33 9.34 -4.03
C THR A 152 13.30 10.43 -3.80
N HIS A 153 12.05 10.04 -3.55
CA HIS A 153 10.98 10.96 -3.21
C HIS A 153 9.99 10.30 -2.25
N VAL A 154 9.47 11.08 -1.31
CA VAL A 154 8.37 10.68 -0.43
C VAL A 154 7.44 11.87 -0.27
N ASN A 155 6.17 11.68 -0.60
CA ASN A 155 5.10 12.59 -0.23
C ASN A 155 4.36 12.01 0.97
N ARG A 156 4.49 12.66 2.13
CA ARG A 156 3.87 12.20 3.39
C ARG A 156 2.38 12.53 3.48
N GLU A 157 1.91 13.54 2.76
CA GLU A 157 0.51 13.95 2.76
C GLU A 157 -0.34 12.98 1.93
N LEU A 158 0.15 12.61 0.75
CA LEU A 158 -0.49 11.61 -0.11
C LEU A 158 -0.10 10.17 0.27
N ASP A 159 0.99 9.99 1.02
CA ASP A 159 1.52 8.69 1.44
C ASP A 159 1.96 7.80 0.25
N TYR A 160 2.79 8.36 -0.63
CA TYR A 160 3.50 7.59 -1.66
C TYR A 160 5.00 7.89 -1.65
N ALA A 161 5.77 6.94 -2.18
CA ALA A 161 7.21 7.06 -2.39
C ALA A 161 7.59 6.64 -3.81
N VAL A 162 8.64 7.27 -4.33
CA VAL A 162 9.29 6.92 -5.59
C VAL A 162 10.64 6.30 -5.30
N ILE A 163 10.87 5.14 -5.90
CA ILE A 163 12.12 4.41 -5.86
C ILE A 163 12.80 4.60 -7.21
N THR A 164 14.00 5.17 -7.22
CA THR A 164 14.86 5.10 -8.40
C THR A 164 15.54 3.74 -8.40
N LEU A 165 15.30 2.96 -9.46
CA LEU A 165 15.82 1.61 -9.60
C LEU A 165 17.25 1.62 -10.14
N ALA A 166 18.11 0.81 -9.55
CA ALA A 166 19.52 0.72 -9.92
C ALA A 166 19.72 -0.01 -11.26
N ASP A 167 20.94 0.03 -11.79
CA ASP A 167 21.23 -0.56 -13.10
C ASP A 167 20.94 -2.06 -13.16
N ASN A 168 21.16 -2.80 -12.07
CA ASN A 168 20.87 -4.23 -11.90
C ASN A 168 19.36 -4.57 -11.83
N THR A 169 18.51 -3.81 -12.53
CA THR A 169 17.06 -4.03 -12.57
C THR A 169 16.52 -4.04 -14.00
N GLU A 170 15.36 -4.67 -14.18
CA GLU A 170 14.50 -4.59 -15.36
C GLU A 170 13.10 -4.17 -14.88
N VAL A 171 12.34 -3.47 -15.73
CA VAL A 171 10.94 -3.10 -15.42
C VAL A 171 9.98 -3.82 -16.36
N THR A 172 8.83 -4.21 -15.83
CA THR A 172 7.78 -4.92 -16.57
C THR A 172 6.40 -4.41 -16.15
N ARG A 173 5.46 -4.49 -17.08
CA ARG A 173 4.04 -4.26 -16.80
C ARG A 173 3.32 -5.50 -16.24
N SER A 174 3.99 -6.65 -16.23
CA SER A 174 3.44 -7.94 -15.82
C SER A 174 4.36 -8.65 -14.83
N TYR A 175 3.82 -9.04 -13.68
CA TYR A 175 4.55 -9.76 -12.64
C TYR A 175 3.62 -10.69 -11.86
N ASN A 176 3.98 -11.97 -11.77
CA ASN A 176 3.25 -12.99 -11.01
C ASN A 176 1.75 -13.07 -11.35
N GLY A 177 1.43 -13.02 -12.65
CA GLY A 177 0.06 -13.07 -13.16
C GLY A 177 -0.73 -11.75 -13.05
N VAL A 178 -0.17 -10.70 -12.46
CA VAL A 178 -0.75 -9.35 -12.44
C VAL A 178 -0.21 -8.58 -13.64
N THR A 179 -1.08 -8.04 -14.48
CA THR A 179 -0.71 -7.18 -15.62
C THR A 179 -1.40 -5.84 -15.52
N VAL A 180 -0.63 -4.77 -15.70
CA VAL A 180 -1.11 -3.39 -15.69
C VAL A 180 -0.94 -2.80 -17.09
N ASN A 181 -2.05 -2.49 -17.76
CA ASN A 181 -2.03 -1.79 -19.05
C ASN A 181 -2.44 -0.32 -18.92
N HIS A 182 -3.06 0.05 -17.80
CA HIS A 182 -3.57 1.40 -17.58
C HIS A 182 -3.34 1.88 -16.16
N LEU A 183 -3.20 3.20 -16.01
CA LEU A 183 -3.06 3.88 -14.72
C LEU A 183 -4.12 4.96 -14.58
N GLY A 184 -4.54 5.22 -13.35
CA GLY A 184 -5.58 6.21 -13.04
C GLY A 184 -6.94 5.78 -13.56
N GLY A 185 -7.95 6.61 -13.35
CA GLY A 185 -9.29 6.37 -13.89
C GLY A 185 -10.39 7.14 -13.18
N ALA A 186 -11.59 7.06 -13.76
CA ALA A 186 -12.78 7.58 -13.10
C ALA A 186 -12.98 6.87 -11.75
N PRO A 187 -13.49 7.58 -10.72
CA PRO A 187 -13.78 6.98 -9.42
C PRO A 187 -14.71 5.77 -9.54
N VAL A 188 -14.40 4.71 -8.79
CA VAL A 188 -15.23 3.51 -8.71
C VAL A 188 -16.49 3.82 -7.89
N LYS A 189 -17.66 3.54 -8.47
CA LYS A 189 -18.93 3.76 -7.78
C LYS A 189 -19.02 2.88 -6.52
N PRO A 190 -19.68 3.34 -5.44
CA PRO A 190 -19.97 2.50 -4.28
C PRO A 190 -20.59 1.16 -4.67
N GLY A 191 -20.09 0.07 -4.07
CA GLY A 191 -20.44 -1.31 -4.39
C GLY A 191 -19.67 -1.93 -5.57
N GLY A 192 -18.94 -1.13 -6.36
CA GLY A 192 -18.05 -1.63 -7.41
C GLY A 192 -16.93 -2.50 -6.82
N VAL A 193 -16.52 -3.55 -7.52
CA VAL A 193 -15.49 -4.48 -7.04
C VAL A 193 -14.12 -4.01 -7.48
N VAL A 194 -13.20 -3.93 -6.52
CA VAL A 194 -11.77 -3.68 -6.72
C VAL A 194 -10.96 -4.84 -6.18
N CYS A 195 -9.78 -5.08 -6.74
CA CYS A 195 -8.88 -6.15 -6.32
C CYS A 195 -7.50 -5.60 -6.01
N LYS A 196 -6.82 -6.14 -5.02
CA LYS A 196 -5.41 -5.84 -4.75
C LYS A 196 -4.58 -7.10 -4.75
N THR A 197 -3.33 -7.01 -5.19
CA THR A 197 -2.36 -8.12 -5.07
C THR A 197 -1.12 -7.63 -4.36
N GLY A 198 -0.93 -8.09 -3.11
CA GLY A 198 0.19 -7.72 -2.26
C GLY A 198 0.97 -8.94 -1.75
N VAL A 199 2.18 -8.70 -1.23
CA VAL A 199 3.07 -9.78 -0.76
C VAL A 199 2.53 -10.50 0.47
N ALA A 200 1.74 -9.83 1.33
CA ALA A 200 1.31 -10.39 2.60
C ALA A 200 0.10 -11.29 2.43
N SER A 201 -0.93 -10.80 1.75
CA SER A 201 -2.22 -11.49 1.62
C SER A 201 -2.59 -11.91 0.19
N GLY A 202 -1.68 -11.73 -0.77
CA GLY A 202 -1.91 -12.11 -2.16
C GLY A 202 -3.04 -11.31 -2.81
N THR A 203 -3.74 -11.94 -3.75
CA THR A 203 -4.89 -11.34 -4.45
C THR A 203 -6.15 -11.42 -3.59
N THR A 204 -6.72 -10.26 -3.25
CA THR A 204 -8.00 -10.16 -2.54
C THR A 204 -8.87 -9.13 -3.23
N CYS A 205 -10.19 -9.34 -3.24
CA CYS A 205 -11.14 -8.43 -3.87
C CYS A 205 -12.26 -8.08 -2.90
N GLY A 206 -12.83 -6.90 -3.05
CA GLY A 206 -13.90 -6.43 -2.20
C GLY A 206 -14.61 -5.21 -2.79
N PRO A 207 -15.80 -4.86 -2.27
CA PRO A 207 -16.52 -3.68 -2.69
C PRO A 207 -15.78 -2.39 -2.29
N THR A 208 -15.86 -1.39 -3.15
CA THR A 208 -15.55 0.00 -2.84
C THR A 208 -16.71 0.61 -2.04
N TYR A 209 -16.40 1.31 -0.95
CA TYR A 209 -17.37 2.10 -0.19
C TYR A 209 -17.41 3.53 -0.69
N THR A 210 -16.24 4.16 -0.85
CA THR A 210 -16.11 5.52 -1.36
C THR A 210 -14.89 5.62 -2.27
N ASP A 211 -14.99 6.44 -3.30
CA ASP A 211 -13.90 6.77 -4.21
C ASP A 211 -14.07 8.24 -4.64
N TRP A 212 -13.23 9.12 -4.12
CA TRP A 212 -13.35 10.56 -4.34
C TRP A 212 -12.00 11.26 -4.12
N GLU A 213 -11.76 12.35 -4.84
CA GLU A 213 -10.52 13.15 -4.77
C GLU A 213 -9.26 12.28 -4.88
N ALA A 214 -8.48 12.14 -3.80
CA ALA A 214 -7.26 11.35 -3.75
C ALA A 214 -7.46 9.99 -3.04
N ARG A 215 -8.67 9.65 -2.58
CA ARG A 215 -8.87 8.50 -1.69
C ARG A 215 -9.90 7.52 -2.22
N ASN A 216 -9.55 6.23 -2.14
CA ASN A 216 -10.47 5.12 -2.26
C ASN A 216 -10.53 4.38 -0.91
N THR A 217 -11.73 4.06 -0.45
CA THR A 217 -11.97 3.20 0.71
C THR A 217 -12.76 2.00 0.26
N ASN A 218 -12.30 0.80 0.59
CA ASN A 218 -12.86 -0.45 0.12
C ASN A 218 -12.70 -1.56 1.16
N GLN A 219 -13.28 -2.73 0.88
CA GLN A 219 -13.18 -3.91 1.73
C GLN A 219 -12.23 -4.97 1.17
N VAL A 220 -11.21 -4.60 0.39
CA VAL A 220 -10.15 -5.58 0.09
C VAL A 220 -9.43 -5.92 1.39
N CYS A 221 -9.17 -7.20 1.59
CA CYS A 221 -8.35 -7.65 2.70
C CYS A 221 -6.90 -7.19 2.51
N ALA A 222 -6.36 -6.46 3.49
CA ALA A 222 -4.98 -5.99 3.51
C ALA A 222 -4.41 -6.01 4.94
N MET A 223 -3.09 -6.10 5.03
CA MET A 223 -2.34 -5.99 6.27
C MET A 223 -0.93 -5.47 5.99
N GLN A 224 -0.10 -5.38 7.03
CA GLN A 224 1.32 -5.08 6.89
C GLN A 224 1.96 -5.97 5.81
N GLY A 225 2.81 -5.39 4.96
CA GLY A 225 3.40 -5.95 3.76
C GLY A 225 2.64 -5.60 2.48
N ASP A 226 1.31 -5.48 2.54
CA ASP A 226 0.51 -5.09 1.37
C ASP A 226 0.56 -3.59 1.09
N SER A 227 1.20 -2.80 1.95
CA SER A 227 1.49 -1.38 1.72
C SER A 227 2.19 -1.19 0.37
N GLY A 228 1.64 -0.32 -0.47
CA GLY A 228 2.12 -0.13 -1.83
C GLY A 228 1.58 -1.14 -2.85
N ALA A 229 0.72 -2.10 -2.48
CA ALA A 229 0.12 -3.00 -3.45
C ALA A 229 -0.80 -2.24 -4.43
N PRO A 230 -0.84 -2.61 -5.72
CA PRO A 230 -1.76 -2.01 -6.67
C PRO A 230 -3.20 -2.39 -6.32
N LEU A 231 -4.09 -1.39 -6.29
CA LEU A 231 -5.53 -1.55 -6.28
C LEU A 231 -6.05 -1.41 -7.71
N MET A 232 -6.77 -2.43 -8.17
CA MET A 232 -7.03 -2.69 -9.58
C MET A 232 -8.53 -2.80 -9.88
N VAL A 233 -8.89 -2.35 -11.10
CA VAL A 233 -10.12 -2.76 -11.81
C VAL A 233 -9.70 -3.31 -13.16
N GLY A 234 -9.85 -4.62 -13.37
CA GLY A 234 -9.29 -5.28 -14.55
C GLY A 234 -7.76 -5.15 -14.58
N ASP A 235 -7.22 -4.62 -15.67
CA ASP A 235 -5.79 -4.36 -15.88
C ASP A 235 -5.38 -2.89 -15.62
N ARG A 236 -6.23 -2.14 -14.91
CA ARG A 236 -6.01 -0.73 -14.55
C ARG A 236 -5.70 -0.56 -13.08
N VAL A 237 -4.58 0.07 -12.76
CA VAL A 237 -4.27 0.55 -11.40
C VAL A 237 -5.07 1.81 -11.13
N ILE A 238 -6.09 1.70 -10.28
CA ILE A 238 -6.91 2.84 -9.84
C ILE A 238 -6.41 3.44 -8.52
N GLY A 239 -5.58 2.70 -7.78
CA GLY A 239 -4.95 3.21 -6.58
C GLY A 239 -3.85 2.30 -6.03
N MET A 240 -3.39 2.65 -4.83
CA MET A 240 -2.33 1.99 -4.10
C MET A 240 -2.76 1.79 -2.66
N ILE A 241 -2.51 0.62 -2.07
CA ILE A 241 -2.86 0.34 -0.68
C ILE A 241 -1.97 1.15 0.28
N ASN A 242 -2.60 1.86 1.24
CA ASN A 242 -1.93 2.61 2.30
C ASN A 242 -2.16 2.03 3.71
N GLY A 243 -3.14 1.14 3.87
CA GLY A 243 -3.45 0.50 5.16
C GLY A 243 -4.91 0.66 5.56
N GLY A 244 -5.26 0.26 6.79
CA GLY A 244 -6.62 0.39 7.31
C GLY A 244 -6.97 1.84 7.65
N ILE A 245 -8.24 2.23 7.49
CA ILE A 245 -8.71 3.63 7.66
C ILE A 245 -9.06 4.04 9.11
N TRP A 246 -9.11 3.09 10.05
CA TRP A 246 -9.56 3.33 11.42
C TRP A 246 -8.40 3.21 12.38
N GLY A 247 -8.28 4.10 13.36
CA GLY A 247 -7.25 4.01 14.40
C GLY A 247 -7.44 2.81 15.35
N PRO A 248 -6.41 2.47 16.15
CA PRO A 248 -6.53 1.49 17.23
C PRO A 248 -7.64 1.88 18.23
N PRO A 249 -8.38 0.90 18.81
CA PRO A 249 -8.24 -0.55 18.65
C PRO A 249 -8.98 -1.12 17.43
N PHE A 250 -9.62 -0.29 16.61
CA PHE A 250 -10.49 -0.74 15.52
C PHE A 250 -9.75 -1.05 14.21
N ASN A 251 -8.44 -0.76 14.13
CA ASN A 251 -7.58 -1.10 13.00
C ASN A 251 -7.27 -2.61 12.93
N VAL A 252 -8.28 -3.46 12.78
CA VAL A 252 -8.10 -4.90 12.73
C VAL A 252 -7.54 -5.28 11.36
N ALA A 253 -6.28 -5.74 11.34
CA ALA A 253 -5.62 -6.22 10.12
C ALA A 253 -6.27 -7.52 9.59
N CYS A 254 -6.27 -7.69 8.28
CA CYS A 254 -6.71 -8.93 7.65
C CYS A 254 -5.54 -9.92 7.56
N ARG A 255 -5.49 -10.90 8.47
CA ARG A 255 -4.37 -11.84 8.64
C ARG A 255 -4.62 -13.22 8.06
N THR A 256 -5.88 -13.57 7.79
CA THR A 256 -6.26 -14.85 7.17
C THR A 256 -7.43 -14.64 6.22
N PRO A 257 -7.52 -15.41 5.11
CA PRO A 257 -8.69 -15.39 4.24
C PRO A 257 -9.98 -15.79 4.98
N LEU A 258 -9.87 -16.53 6.10
CA LEU A 258 -11.01 -16.98 6.89
C LEU A 258 -11.70 -15.86 7.68
N GLN A 259 -11.07 -14.69 7.84
CA GLN A 259 -11.71 -13.53 8.47
C GLN A 259 -12.90 -13.01 7.66
N GLY A 260 -12.96 -13.30 6.35
CA GLY A 260 -13.96 -12.73 5.46
C GLY A 260 -13.96 -11.19 5.58
N PRO A 261 -15.13 -10.53 5.75
CA PRO A 261 -15.21 -9.08 5.88
C PRO A 261 -14.83 -8.55 7.28
N LEU A 262 -14.43 -9.40 8.23
CA LEU A 262 -14.12 -9.00 9.62
C LEU A 262 -12.69 -8.45 9.73
N HIS A 263 -12.47 -7.30 9.11
CA HIS A 263 -11.27 -6.47 9.21
C HIS A 263 -11.63 -5.00 8.95
N ALA A 264 -10.75 -4.08 9.35
CA ALA A 264 -10.94 -2.66 9.04
C ALA A 264 -11.01 -2.44 7.52
N PRO A 265 -11.86 -1.52 7.04
CA PRO A 265 -11.82 -1.12 5.64
C PRO A 265 -10.42 -0.62 5.27
N THR A 266 -10.03 -0.91 4.04
CA THR A 266 -8.72 -0.58 3.51
C THR A 266 -8.79 0.76 2.77
N GLY A 267 -7.88 1.65 3.14
CA GLY A 267 -7.62 2.91 2.46
C GLY A 267 -6.60 2.72 1.36
N ALA A 268 -6.86 3.38 0.23
CA ALA A 268 -5.95 3.47 -0.88
C ALA A 268 -5.86 4.90 -1.41
N LEU A 269 -4.66 5.31 -1.79
CA LEU A 269 -4.39 6.53 -2.53
C LEU A 269 -4.73 6.30 -4.00
N ARG A 270 -5.51 7.19 -4.60
CA ARG A 270 -5.86 7.08 -6.02
C ARG A 270 -4.66 7.34 -6.91
N MET A 271 -4.55 6.54 -7.97
CA MET A 271 -3.41 6.62 -8.88
C MET A 271 -3.37 7.95 -9.64
N ASP A 272 -4.52 8.57 -9.92
CA ASP A 272 -4.57 9.92 -10.53
C ASP A 272 -3.90 10.99 -9.67
N ALA A 273 -4.06 10.91 -8.34
CA ALA A 273 -3.41 11.84 -7.41
C ALA A 273 -1.88 11.64 -7.40
N VAL A 274 -1.42 10.39 -7.46
CA VAL A 274 0.01 10.07 -7.62
C VAL A 274 0.54 10.63 -8.93
N LEU A 275 -0.12 10.35 -10.06
CA LEU A 275 0.34 10.78 -11.37
C LEU A 275 0.36 12.30 -11.53
N GLY A 276 -0.55 13.01 -10.87
CA GLY A 276 -0.59 14.47 -10.86
C GLY A 276 0.52 15.12 -10.02
N ASP A 277 1.06 14.40 -9.03
CA ASP A 277 2.06 14.91 -8.08
C ASP A 277 3.49 14.38 -8.34
N ILE A 278 3.62 13.22 -8.98
CA ILE A 278 4.90 12.50 -9.07
C ILE A 278 5.99 13.32 -9.82
N PRO A 279 7.15 13.57 -9.20
CA PRO A 279 8.23 14.31 -9.85
C PRO A 279 8.76 13.61 -11.09
N GLY A 280 8.83 14.33 -12.22
CA GLY A 280 9.30 13.79 -13.50
C GLY A 280 8.31 12.86 -14.21
N GLY A 281 7.06 12.77 -13.74
CA GLY A 281 6.05 11.92 -14.37
C GLY A 281 6.32 10.42 -14.26
N PHE A 282 5.40 9.63 -14.81
CA PHE A 282 5.50 8.17 -14.83
C PHE A 282 4.83 7.61 -16.08
N ARG A 283 5.48 6.64 -16.72
CA ARG A 283 4.89 5.81 -17.77
C ARG A 283 5.22 4.34 -17.56
N LEU A 284 4.30 3.47 -17.98
CA LEU A 284 4.56 2.03 -18.03
C LEU A 284 5.64 1.70 -19.08
N PRO A 285 6.30 0.54 -18.95
CA PRO A 285 7.24 0.02 -19.95
C PRO A 285 6.62 -0.19 -21.33
#